data_AF-A0A7J4R715-F1
#
_entry.id   AF-A0A7J4R715-F1
#
_cell.length_a   1.000
_cell.length_b   1.000
_cell.length_c   1.000
_cell.angle_alpha   90.00
_cell.angle_beta   90.00
_cell.angle_gamma   90.00
#
_symmetry.space_group_name_H-M   'P 1'
#
loop_
_entity.id
_entity.type
_entity.pdbx_description
1 polymer ?
#
loop_
_entity_poly.entity_id
_entity_poly.type
_entity_poly.pdbx_seq_one_letter_code
_entity_poly.pdbx_strand_id
1 'polypeptide(L)'
;MFRCASFFAGVGGIDLGFEQAGFDVVYANEICEKASLTFNQNHEIELDTRDIRNVRSSEIPDFDVMLAGFPCQAFSVAGYRQGFDDEKGRGNLYFELERIMKDKRPS
;
A
#
# COMPACT_ATOMS: atom_id res chain seq x y z
N MET A 1 13.57 6.64 14.48
CA MET A 1 12.37 7.07 13.73
C MET A 1 11.73 5.79 13.22
N PHE A 2 10.42 5.60 13.45
CA PHE A 2 9.73 4.41 12.94
C PHE A 2 9.64 4.50 11.42
N ARG A 3 9.91 3.38 10.75
CA ARG A 3 9.91 3.29 9.29
C ARG A 3 8.58 2.72 8.81
N CYS A 4 8.01 3.29 7.76
CA CYS A 4 6.75 2.89 7.17
C CYS A 4 6.97 2.31 5.77
N ALA A 5 6.21 1.26 5.44
CA ALA A 5 6.01 0.82 4.06
C ALA A 5 4.54 0.97 3.68
N SER A 6 4.29 1.68 2.59
CA SER A 6 2.95 2.06 2.14
C SER A 6 2.51 1.24 0.94
N PHE A 7 1.32 0.64 1.04
CA PHE A 7 0.74 -0.20 0.00
C PHE A 7 -0.64 0.33 -0.36
N PHE A 8 -0.91 0.38 -1.67
CA PHE A 8 -2.06 1.09 -2.23
C PHE A 8 -2.03 2.56 -1.81
N ALA A 9 -0.86 3.19 -1.96
CA ALA A 9 -0.57 4.53 -1.46
C ALA A 9 -1.43 5.62 -2.13
N GLY A 10 -1.97 5.33 -3.32
CA GLY A 10 -2.68 6.32 -4.13
C GLY A 10 -1.79 7.55 -4.37
N VAL A 11 -2.29 8.73 -3.99
CA VAL A 11 -1.56 9.99 -4.11
C VAL A 11 -0.71 10.36 -2.87
N GLY A 12 -0.61 9.47 -1.87
CA GLY A 12 0.25 9.67 -0.71
C GLY A 12 -0.42 10.31 0.52
N GLY A 13 -1.75 10.25 0.61
CA GLY A 13 -2.48 10.93 1.70
C GLY A 13 -2.22 10.35 3.09
N ILE A 14 -2.09 9.02 3.21
CA ILE A 14 -1.76 8.37 4.49
C ILE A 14 -0.29 8.62 4.82
N ASP A 15 0.57 8.51 3.82
CA ASP A 15 2.01 8.73 3.87
C ASP A 15 2.32 10.12 4.46
N LEU A 16 1.72 11.17 3.91
CA LEU A 16 1.88 12.55 4.39
C LEU A 16 1.48 12.71 5.87
N GLY A 17 0.41 12.05 6.31
CA GLY A 17 -0.01 12.09 7.70
C GLY A 17 1.02 11.46 8.65
N PHE A 18 1.65 10.35 8.23
CA PHE A 18 2.71 9.68 8.98
C PHE A 18 4.02 10.48 8.97
N GLU A 19 4.40 11.04 7.83
CA GLU A 19 5.56 11.95 7.71
C GLU A 19 5.41 13.14 8.67
N GLN A 20 4.24 13.79 8.69
CA GLN A 20 3.93 14.89 9.61
C GLN A 20 3.95 14.47 11.09
N ALA A 21 3.66 13.20 11.39
CA ALA A 21 3.76 12.63 12.73
C ALA A 21 5.19 12.20 13.12
N GLY A 22 6.18 12.40 12.23
CA GLY A 22 7.58 12.06 12.48
C GLY A 22 7.94 10.61 12.18
N PHE A 23 7.22 9.95 11.27
CA PHE A 23 7.59 8.63 10.72
C PHE A 23 8.33 8.80 9.39
N ASP A 24 9.13 7.81 9.03
CA ASP A 24 9.92 7.78 7.80
C ASP A 24 9.31 6.81 6.78
N VAL A 25 8.74 7.31 5.68
CA VAL A 25 8.16 6.46 4.63
C VAL A 25 9.29 5.99 3.71
N VAL A 26 9.68 4.72 3.83
CA VAL A 26 10.86 4.16 3.15
C VAL A 26 10.52 3.35 1.91
N TYR A 27 9.23 3.10 1.67
CA TYR A 27 8.73 2.36 0.51
C TYR A 27 7.25 2.70 0.27
N ALA A 28 6.86 2.84 -1.00
CA ALA A 28 5.47 3.01 -1.41
C ALA A 28 5.16 2.23 -2.68
N ASN A 29 3.97 1.62 -2.76
CA ASN A 29 3.47 0.86 -3.91
C ASN A 29 2.06 1.28 -4.31
N GLU A 30 1.84 1.54 -5.59
CA GLU A 30 0.52 1.85 -6.18
C GLU A 30 0.52 1.57 -7.69
N ILE A 31 -0.43 0.77 -8.17
CA ILE A 31 -0.49 0.35 -9.58
C ILE A 31 -0.90 1.49 -10.54
N CYS A 32 -1.58 2.51 -10.05
CA CYS A 32 -2.07 3.63 -10.85
C CYS A 32 -0.94 4.61 -11.21
N GLU A 33 -0.45 4.55 -12.45
CA GLU A 33 0.58 5.47 -12.96
C GLU A 33 0.21 6.95 -12.78
N LYS A 34 -1.07 7.31 -12.91
CA LYS A 34 -1.52 8.70 -12.72
C LYS A 34 -1.37 9.15 -11.26
N ALA A 35 -1.58 8.26 -10.31
CA ALA A 35 -1.38 8.55 -8.90
C ALA A 35 0.11 8.69 -8.58
N SER A 36 0.96 7.86 -9.20
CA SER A 36 2.43 7.95 -9.11
C SER A 36 2.95 9.33 -9.52
N LEU A 37 2.41 9.95 -10.58
CA LEU A 37 2.81 11.30 -10.97
C LEU A 37 2.59 12.32 -9.84
N THR A 38 1.45 12.25 -9.15
CA THR A 38 1.17 13.13 -8.01
C THR A 38 2.02 12.76 -6.80
N PHE A 39 2.17 11.47 -6.50
CA PHE A 39 2.97 11.00 -5.38
C PHE A 39 4.43 11.46 -5.51
N ASN A 40 5.09 11.17 -6.63
CA ASN A 40 6.51 11.48 -6.85
C ASN A 40 6.80 12.99 -6.92
N GLN A 41 5.77 13.83 -7.14
CA GLN A 41 5.92 15.29 -7.07
C GLN A 41 5.92 15.83 -5.63
N ASN A 42 5.40 15.07 -4.67
CA ASN A 42 5.16 15.52 -3.29
C ASN A 42 5.93 14.73 -2.22
N HIS A 43 6.50 13.57 -2.57
CA HIS A 43 7.26 12.70 -1.67
C HIS A 43 8.69 12.50 -2.17
N GLU A 44 9.63 12.23 -1.25
CA GLU A 44 11.05 12.06 -1.56
C GLU A 44 11.40 10.70 -2.17
N ILE A 45 10.51 9.71 -2.05
CA ILE A 45 10.70 8.37 -2.60
C ILE A 45 9.93 8.21 -3.92
N GLU A 46 10.49 7.40 -4.81
CA GLU A 46 9.81 6.96 -6.03
C GLU A 46 8.80 5.86 -5.69
N LEU A 47 7.58 6.01 -6.19
CA LEU A 47 6.53 5.04 -6.02
C LEU A 47 6.75 3.80 -6.91
N ASP A 48 6.69 2.60 -6.33
CA ASP A 48 6.68 1.36 -7.09
C ASP A 48 5.33 1.16 -7.79
N THR A 49 5.32 1.31 -9.12
CA THR A 49 4.11 1.22 -9.94
C THR A 49 3.69 -0.20 -10.32
N ARG A 50 4.42 -1.21 -9.85
CA ARG A 50 4.07 -2.61 -10.12
C ARG A 50 2.78 -2.98 -9.38
N ASP A 51 2.05 -3.92 -9.97
CA ASP A 51 1.02 -4.63 -9.24
C ASP A 51 1.64 -5.33 -8.00
N ILE A 52 1.03 -5.15 -6.83
CA ILE A 52 1.51 -5.73 -5.56
C ILE A 52 1.73 -7.25 -5.64
N ARG A 53 0.96 -7.95 -6.49
CA ARG A 53 1.12 -9.39 -6.75
C ARG A 53 2.48 -9.75 -7.33
N ASN A 54 3.16 -8.79 -7.97
CA ASN A 54 4.47 -8.93 -8.59
C ASN A 54 5.61 -8.39 -7.71
N VAL A 55 5.30 -7.75 -6.58
CA VAL A 55 6.29 -7.20 -5.64
C VAL A 55 6.70 -8.30 -4.65
N ARG A 56 7.99 -8.67 -4.65
CA ARG A 56 8.51 -9.67 -3.71
C ARG A 56 8.86 -9.00 -2.40
N SER A 57 8.53 -9.67 -1.28
CA SER A 57 8.81 -9.19 0.07
C SER A 57 10.29 -8.89 0.31
N SER A 58 11.19 -9.58 -0.41
CA SER A 58 12.64 -9.36 -0.35
C SER A 58 13.12 -8.05 -0.98
N GLU A 59 12.32 -7.45 -1.87
CA GLU A 59 12.65 -6.18 -2.54
C GLU A 59 12.22 -4.96 -1.71
N ILE A 60 11.33 -5.16 -0.74
CA ILE A 60 10.84 -4.11 0.15
C ILE A 60 11.91 -3.92 1.25
N PRO A 61 12.30 -2.68 1.61
CA PRO A 61 13.13 -2.41 2.78
C PRO A 61 12.49 -2.92 4.08
N ASP A 62 13.28 -3.09 5.14
CA ASP A 62 12.71 -3.37 6.46
C ASP A 62 11.98 -2.13 7.00
N PHE A 63 10.85 -2.36 7.66
CA PHE A 63 9.95 -1.34 8.17
C PHE A 63 9.27 -1.79 9.47
N ASP A 64 8.75 -0.83 10.22
CA ASP A 64 8.07 -1.03 11.50
C ASP A 64 6.54 -0.90 11.39
N VAL A 65 6.04 -0.13 10.43
CA VAL A 65 4.60 0.09 10.26
C VAL A 65 4.18 -0.17 8.82
N MET A 66 3.17 -1.02 8.64
CA MET A 66 2.51 -1.21 7.35
C MET A 66 1.36 -0.20 7.21
N LEU A 67 1.42 0.64 6.18
CA LEU A 67 0.30 1.50 5.76
C LEU A 67 -0.43 0.78 4.61
N ALA A 68 -1.74 0.61 4.73
CA ALA A 68 -2.51 -0.21 3.79
C ALA A 68 -3.84 0.45 3.40
N GLY A 69 -3.87 1.07 2.22
CA GLY A 69 -5.06 1.70 1.63
C GLY A 69 -5.86 0.77 0.71
N PHE A 70 -5.91 -0.54 0.99
CA PHE A 70 -6.37 -1.53 0.03
C PHE A 70 -7.82 -1.31 -0.45
N PRO A 71 -8.16 -1.76 -1.68
CA PRO A 71 -9.46 -1.49 -2.30
C PRO A 71 -10.67 -1.89 -1.44
N CYS A 72 -11.44 -0.90 -0.98
CA CYS A 72 -12.61 -1.12 -0.12
C CYS A 72 -13.89 -1.50 -0.88
N GLN A 73 -13.91 -1.40 -2.23
CA GLN A 73 -15.12 -1.58 -3.04
C GLN A 73 -15.75 -2.96 -2.88
N ALA A 74 -14.93 -3.98 -2.63
CA ALA A 74 -15.39 -5.34 -2.38
C ALA A 74 -16.20 -5.45 -1.07
N PHE A 75 -15.95 -4.59 -0.09
CA PHE A 75 -16.53 -4.66 1.27
C PHE A 75 -17.52 -3.51 1.57
N SER A 76 -17.47 -2.42 0.80
CA SER A 76 -18.28 -1.21 1.02
C SER A 76 -19.77 -1.42 0.76
N VAL A 77 -20.62 -0.73 1.55
CA VAL A 77 -22.08 -0.64 1.35
C VAL A 77 -22.44 -0.07 -0.02
N ALA A 78 -21.61 0.85 -0.53
CA ALA A 78 -21.79 1.45 -1.85
C ALA A 78 -21.33 0.53 -3.00
N GLY A 79 -20.70 -0.61 -2.67
CA GLY A 79 -20.38 -1.68 -3.61
C GLY A 79 -21.35 -2.86 -3.50
N TYR A 80 -21.03 -3.96 -4.19
CA TYR A 80 -21.85 -5.17 -4.17
C TYR A 80 -21.61 -6.07 -2.95
N ARG A 81 -20.71 -5.68 -2.04
CA ARG A 81 -20.35 -6.42 -0.82
C ARG A 81 -20.00 -7.89 -1.08
N GLN A 82 -19.38 -8.16 -2.23
CA GLN A 82 -18.94 -9.49 -2.62
C GLN A 82 -17.77 -9.99 -1.77
N GLY A 83 -17.09 -9.11 -1.03
CA GLY A 83 -15.97 -9.47 -0.17
C GLY A 83 -14.86 -10.15 -0.95
N PHE A 84 -14.46 -11.34 -0.51
CA PHE A 84 -13.43 -12.14 -1.20
C PHE A 84 -13.93 -12.77 -2.51
N ASP A 85 -15.25 -12.83 -2.72
CA ASP A 85 -15.87 -13.32 -3.96
C ASP A 85 -16.06 -12.20 -5.00
N ASP A 86 -15.41 -11.04 -4.80
CA ASP A 86 -15.41 -9.95 -5.79
C ASP A 86 -14.90 -10.47 -7.14
N GLU A 87 -15.73 -10.39 -8.18
CA GLU A 87 -15.42 -10.94 -9.52
C GLU A 87 -14.19 -10.29 -10.16
N LYS A 88 -13.83 -9.08 -9.70
CA LYS A 88 -12.64 -8.35 -10.15
C LYS A 88 -11.40 -8.66 -9.30
N GLY A 89 -11.50 -9.58 -8.34
CA GLY A 89 -10.41 -10.04 -7.49
C GLY A 89 -9.90 -9.01 -6.50
N ARG A 90 -10.60 -7.89 -6.29
CA ARG A 90 -10.08 -6.76 -5.49
C ARG A 90 -10.07 -7.06 -4.00
N GLY A 91 -11.00 -7.88 -3.52
CA GLY A 91 -11.03 -8.33 -2.12
C GLY A 91 -9.81 -9.19 -1.76
N ASN A 92 -9.27 -9.93 -2.73
CA ASN A 92 -8.14 -10.85 -2.51
C ASN A 92 -6.80 -10.13 -2.39
N LEU A 93 -6.74 -8.83 -2.73
CA LEU A 93 -5.53 -8.02 -2.55
C LEU A 93 -5.14 -7.85 -1.07
N TYR A 94 -6.07 -8.06 -0.15
CA TYR A 94 -5.78 -8.17 1.27
C TYR A 94 -4.75 -9.29 1.57
N PHE A 95 -4.82 -10.41 0.87
CA PHE A 95 -3.90 -11.53 1.09
C PHE A 95 -2.47 -11.23 0.65
N GLU A 96 -2.28 -10.28 -0.28
CA GLU A 96 -0.94 -9.81 -0.66
C GLU A 96 -0.30 -8.98 0.46
N LEU A 97 -1.10 -8.16 1.17
CA LEU A 97 -0.64 -7.49 2.39
C LEU A 97 -0.30 -8.50 3.47
N GLU A 98 -1.14 -9.51 3.68
CA GLU A 98 -0.89 -10.57 4.65
C GLU A 98 0.40 -11.34 4.33
N ARG A 99 0.67 -11.65 3.05
CA ARG A 99 1.92 -12.26 2.58
C ARG A 99 3.13 -11.42 3.00
N ILE A 100 3.12 -10.12 2.68
CA ILE A 100 4.22 -9.22 3.01
C ILE A 100 4.38 -9.10 4.54
N MET A 101 3.28 -9.01 5.28
CA MET A 101 3.28 -8.93 6.74
C MET A 101 3.92 -10.16 7.40
N LYS A 102 3.60 -11.37 6.91
CA LYS A 102 4.17 -12.64 7.41
C LYS A 102 5.66 -12.77 7.12
N ASP A 103 6.10 -12.27 5.96
CA ASP A 103 7.49 -12.32 5.53
C ASP A 103 8.34 -11.28 6.27
N LYS A 104 7.84 -10.03 6.39
CA LYS A 104 8.58 -8.90 6.94
C LYS A 104 8.51 -8.78 8.46
N ARG A 105 7.40 -9.20 9.06
CA ARG A 105 7.17 -9.18 10.52
C ARG A 105 7.56 -7.83 11.16
N PRO A 106 6.93 -6.72 10.71
CA PRO A 106 7.17 -5.41 11.29
C PRO A 106 6.85 -5.38 12.79
N SER A 107 7.56 -4.51 13.49
CA SER A 107 7.62 -4.31 14.95
C SER A 107 6.28 -4.10 15.66
#